data_AF-T1L236-F1
#
_entry.id   AF-T1L236-F1
#
_cell.length_a   1.000
_cell.length_b   1.000
_cell.length_c   1.000
_cell.angle_alpha   90.00
_cell.angle_beta   90.00
_cell.angle_gamma   90.00
#
_symmetry.space_group_name_H-M   'P 1'
#
loop_
_entity.id
_entity.type
_entity.pdbx_description
1 polymer ?
#
loop_
_entity_poly.entity_id
_entity_poly.type
_entity_poly.pdbx_seq_one_letter_code
_entity_poly.pdbx_strand_id
1 'polypeptide(L)'
;MMNKMCEGGMKAITAGTFEKGIKDRNECREKAVSKEVLAAVNKCEELMPMSTADQVKQVCSAKDANVAKLTEKLKCEKAALGDDMPKFGECCKKINPDNA
;
A
#
# COMPACT_ATOMS: atom_id res chain seq x y z
N MET A 1 8.07 -5.77 -8.19
CA MET A 1 7.14 -5.29 -7.14
C MET A 1 6.66 -3.86 -7.43
N MET A 2 7.57 -2.88 -7.56
CA MET A 2 7.22 -1.48 -7.87
C MET A 2 6.35 -1.33 -9.12
N ASN A 3 6.73 -1.97 -10.24
CA ASN A 3 5.96 -1.91 -11.49
C ASN A 3 4.51 -2.40 -11.32
N LYS A 4 4.30 -3.59 -10.74
CA LYS A 4 2.96 -4.14 -10.49
C LYS A 4 2.10 -3.26 -9.56
N MET A 5 2.72 -2.66 -8.53
CA MET A 5 2.02 -1.76 -7.62
C MET A 5 1.58 -0.47 -8.33
N CYS A 6 2.46 0.10 -9.15
CA CYS A 6 2.15 1.28 -9.95
C CYS A 6 1.11 1.00 -11.04
N GLU A 7 1.23 -0.11 -11.76
CA GLU A 7 0.24 -0.55 -12.75
C GLU A 7 -1.14 -0.72 -12.10
N GLY A 8 -1.20 -1.39 -10.94
CA GLY A 8 -2.46 -1.58 -10.22
C GLY A 8 -3.09 -0.28 -9.72
N GLY A 9 -2.29 0.59 -9.10
CA GLY A 9 -2.75 1.91 -8.65
C GLY A 9 -3.25 2.78 -9.80
N MET A 10 -2.48 2.87 -10.89
CA MET A 10 -2.85 3.65 -12.07
C MET A 10 -4.09 3.07 -12.77
N LYS A 11 -4.23 1.75 -12.87
CA LYS A 11 -5.43 1.10 -13.41
C LYS A 11 -6.68 1.46 -12.59
N ALA A 12 -6.60 1.36 -11.27
CA ALA A 12 -7.71 1.70 -10.38
C ALA A 12 -8.07 3.20 -10.42
N ILE A 13 -7.07 4.08 -10.59
CA ILE A 13 -7.31 5.53 -10.76
C ILE A 13 -8.05 5.78 -12.07
N THR A 14 -7.58 5.23 -13.18
CA THR A 14 -8.22 5.39 -14.50
C THR A 14 -9.64 4.80 -14.52
N ALA A 15 -9.87 3.71 -13.78
CA ALA A 15 -11.20 3.09 -13.65
C ALA A 15 -12.12 3.81 -12.66
N GLY A 16 -11.65 4.84 -11.93
CA GLY A 16 -12.43 5.54 -10.91
C GLY A 16 -12.73 4.71 -9.65
N THR A 17 -12.02 3.60 -9.43
CA THR A 17 -12.25 2.68 -8.29
C THR A 17 -11.23 2.84 -7.16
N PHE A 18 -10.19 3.66 -7.36
CA PHE A 18 -9.08 3.80 -6.43
C PHE A 18 -9.50 4.21 -5.01
N GLU A 19 -10.31 5.26 -4.87
CA GLU A 19 -10.71 5.78 -3.56
C GLU A 19 -11.51 4.76 -2.74
N LYS A 20 -12.42 4.05 -3.41
CA LYS A 20 -13.14 2.92 -2.81
C LYS A 20 -12.17 1.83 -2.37
N GLY A 21 -11.22 1.44 -3.23
CA GLY A 21 -10.21 0.44 -2.92
C GLY A 21 -9.31 0.82 -1.73
N ILE A 22 -8.94 2.10 -1.60
CA ILE A 22 -8.21 2.62 -0.44
C ILE A 22 -9.06 2.51 0.83
N LYS A 23 -10.34 2.90 0.77
CA LYS A 23 -11.25 2.79 1.91
C LYS A 23 -11.40 1.33 2.34
N ASP A 24 -11.71 0.44 1.41
CA ASP A 24 -11.91 -1.00 1.68
C ASP A 24 -10.63 -1.65 2.25
N ARG A 25 -9.45 -1.24 1.75
CA ARG A 25 -8.14 -1.66 2.29
C ARG A 25 -7.97 -1.21 3.73
N ASN A 26 -8.26 0.06 4.04
CA ASN A 26 -8.06 0.61 5.37
C ASN A 26 -8.99 -0.06 6.39
N GLU A 27 -10.28 -0.24 6.04
CA GLU A 27 -11.23 -0.99 6.88
C GLU A 27 -10.81 -2.44 7.10
N CYS A 28 -10.20 -3.09 6.10
CA CYS A 28 -9.64 -4.43 6.25
C CYS A 28 -8.46 -4.44 7.23
N ARG A 29 -7.53 -3.48 7.12
CA ARG A 29 -6.34 -3.38 7.98
C ARG A 29 -6.72 -3.14 9.44
N GLU A 30 -7.70 -2.27 9.69
CA GLU A 30 -8.24 -2.01 11.04
C GLU A 30 -8.81 -3.26 11.72
N LYS A 31 -9.28 -4.24 10.95
CA LYS A 31 -9.78 -5.53 11.45
C LYS A 31 -8.70 -6.61 11.52
N ALA A 32 -7.66 -6.50 10.69
CA ALA A 32 -6.64 -7.52 10.54
C ALA A 32 -5.56 -7.45 11.62
N VAL A 33 -5.25 -6.25 12.12
CA VAL A 33 -4.15 -6.02 13.08
C VAL A 33 -4.58 -5.09 14.22
N SER A 34 -3.80 -5.09 15.30
CA SER A 34 -4.05 -4.18 16.43
C SER A 34 -3.83 -2.71 16.03
N LYS A 35 -4.40 -1.78 16.81
CA LYS A 35 -4.21 -0.34 16.59
C LYS A 35 -2.75 0.10 16.70
N GLU A 36 -1.99 -0.53 17.60
CA GLU A 36 -0.56 -0.23 17.77
C GLU A 36 0.27 -0.68 16.56
N VAL A 37 0.02 -1.89 16.06
CA VAL A 37 0.64 -2.41 14.84
C VAL A 37 0.25 -1.54 13.64
N LEU A 38 -1.03 -1.18 13.51
CA LEU A 38 -1.51 -0.30 12.44
C LEU A 38 -0.83 1.08 12.49
N ALA A 39 -0.68 1.66 13.68
CA ALA A 39 0.00 2.95 13.83
C ALA A 39 1.49 2.86 13.47
N ALA A 40 2.17 1.77 13.82
CA ALA A 40 3.56 1.54 13.42
C ALA A 40 3.69 1.38 11.90
N VAL A 41 2.79 0.65 11.26
CA VAL A 41 2.77 0.48 9.80
C VAL A 41 2.45 1.80 9.09
N ASN A 42 1.51 2.60 9.59
CA ASN A 42 1.20 3.89 8.99
C ASN A 42 2.43 4.81 8.93
N LYS A 43 3.31 4.79 9.95
CA LYS A 43 4.60 5.50 9.91
C LYS A 43 5.53 4.97 8.81
N CYS A 44 5.54 3.66 8.57
CA CYS A 44 6.30 3.07 7.46
C CYS A 44 5.76 3.52 6.10
N GLU A 45 4.44 3.70 5.96
CA GLU A 45 3.83 4.15 4.71
C GLU A 45 4.21 5.60 4.34
N GLU A 46 4.60 6.43 5.31
CA GLU A 46 5.09 7.81 5.09
C GLU A 46 6.39 7.88 4.28
N LEU A 47 7.21 6.81 4.30
CA LEU A 47 8.44 6.72 3.50
C LEU A 47 8.16 6.76 1.99
N MET A 48 6.98 6.26 1.59
CA MET A 48 6.52 6.26 0.21
C MET A 48 4.98 6.27 0.18
N PRO A 49 4.37 7.45 0.31
CA PRO A 49 2.93 7.57 0.46
C PRO A 49 2.24 7.28 -0.88
N MET A 50 1.18 6.48 -0.83
CA MET A 50 0.36 6.08 -1.99
C MET A 50 -1.11 5.94 -1.60
N SER A 51 -1.59 6.83 -0.72
CA SER A 51 -2.95 6.80 -0.18
C SER A 51 -3.94 7.68 -0.94
N THR A 52 -3.44 8.50 -1.87
CA THR A 52 -4.24 9.34 -2.77
C THR A 52 -3.81 9.12 -4.21
N ALA A 53 -4.69 9.46 -5.16
CA ALA A 53 -4.39 9.32 -6.58
C ALA A 53 -3.15 10.12 -7.00
N ASP A 54 -2.98 11.33 -6.46
CA ASP A 54 -1.85 12.20 -6.82
C ASP A 54 -0.53 11.70 -6.23
N GLN A 55 -0.54 11.17 -5.01
CA GLN A 55 0.61 10.49 -4.43
C GLN A 55 1.03 9.27 -5.27
N VAL A 56 0.07 8.47 -5.73
CA VAL A 56 0.36 7.34 -6.63
C VAL A 56 0.98 7.82 -7.93
N LYS A 57 0.39 8.83 -8.59
CA LYS A 57 0.95 9.40 -9.83
C LYS A 57 2.37 9.91 -9.61
N GLN A 58 2.62 10.64 -8.52
CA GLN A 58 3.94 11.17 -8.19
C GLN A 58 4.96 10.04 -7.98
N VAL A 59 4.65 9.09 -7.10
CA VAL A 59 5.53 7.95 -6.80
C VAL A 59 5.84 7.12 -8.04
N CYS A 60 4.83 6.88 -8.88
CA CYS A 60 4.96 6.06 -10.08
C CYS A 60 5.61 6.78 -11.26
N SER A 61 5.50 8.11 -11.35
CA SER A 61 6.25 8.91 -12.34
C SER A 61 7.76 8.86 -12.09
N ALA A 62 8.19 8.68 -10.84
CA ALA A 62 9.58 8.56 -10.43
C ALA A 62 9.93 7.15 -9.92
N LYS A 63 9.33 6.11 -10.52
CA LYS A 63 9.36 4.73 -9.99
C LYS A 63 10.76 4.20 -9.73
N ASP A 64 11.73 4.48 -10.61
CA ASP A 64 13.10 3.96 -10.49
C ASP A 64 13.85 4.63 -9.34
N ALA A 65 13.63 5.93 -9.14
CA ALA A 65 14.17 6.69 -7.99
C ALA A 65 13.55 6.26 -6.65
N ASN A 66 12.34 5.68 -6.67
CA ASN A 66 11.61 5.25 -5.48
C ASN A 66 11.83 3.77 -5.10
N VAL A 67 12.62 3.00 -5.86
CA VAL A 67 12.89 1.57 -5.54
C VAL A 67 13.55 1.40 -4.16
N ALA A 68 14.49 2.29 -3.82
CA ALA A 68 15.15 2.26 -2.51
C ALA A 68 14.16 2.55 -1.38
N LYS A 69 13.30 3.57 -1.54
CA LYS A 69 12.24 3.91 -0.58
C LYS A 69 11.21 2.80 -0.42
N LEU A 70 10.81 2.13 -1.51
CA LEU A 70 9.94 0.95 -1.44
C LEU A 70 10.60 -0.14 -0.61
N THR A 71 11.89 -0.39 -0.82
CA THR A 71 12.62 -1.42 -0.06
C THR A 71 12.69 -1.09 1.43
N GLU A 72 12.96 0.18 1.77
CA GLU A 72 12.98 0.67 3.15
C GLU A 72 11.62 0.56 3.81
N LYS A 73 10.56 0.98 3.12
CA LYS A 73 9.17 0.82 3.54
C LYS A 73 8.83 -0.63 3.85
N LEU A 74 9.13 -1.57 2.94
CA LEU A 74 8.83 -2.99 3.14
C LEU A 74 9.60 -3.60 4.32
N LYS A 75 10.83 -3.16 4.57
CA LYS A 75 11.60 -3.58 5.75
C LYS A 75 10.97 -3.05 7.03
N CYS A 76 10.54 -1.79 7.05
CA CYS A 76 9.84 -1.17 8.17
C CYS A 76 8.51 -1.91 8.44
N GLU A 77 7.70 -2.16 7.41
CA GLU A 77 6.44 -2.90 7.52
C GLU A 77 6.66 -4.32 8.05
N LYS A 78 7.68 -5.02 7.56
CA LYS A 78 8.03 -6.37 8.05
C LYS A 78 8.36 -6.37 9.54
N ALA A 79 9.13 -5.37 10.01
CA ALA A 79 9.49 -5.25 11.41
C ALA A 79 8.28 -4.89 12.29
N ALA A 80 7.36 -4.05 11.79
CA ALA A 80 6.15 -3.65 12.50
C ALA A 80 5.09 -4.77 12.55
N LEU A 81 4.93 -5.53 11.47
CA LEU A 81 3.87 -6.53 11.32
C LEU A 81 4.25 -7.88 11.93
N GLY A 82 5.52 -8.30 11.86
CA GLY A 82 5.93 -9.64 12.30
C GLY A 82 5.04 -10.72 11.69
N ASP A 83 4.39 -11.50 12.56
CA ASP A 83 3.51 -12.62 12.18
C ASP A 83 2.18 -12.18 11.55
N ASP A 84 1.78 -10.91 11.67
CA ASP A 84 0.56 -10.38 11.06
C ASP A 84 0.76 -9.97 9.58
N MET A 85 1.97 -10.08 9.06
CA MET A 85 2.30 -9.68 7.68
C MET A 85 1.41 -10.35 6.61
N PRO A 86 1.10 -11.67 6.69
CA PRO A 86 0.18 -12.30 5.73
C PRO A 86 -1.23 -11.69 5.76
N LYS A 87 -1.80 -11.48 6.96
CA LYS A 87 -3.15 -10.91 7.11
C LYS A 87 -3.21 -9.49 6.57
N PHE A 88 -2.19 -8.69 6.86
CA PHE A 88 -2.10 -7.32 6.37
C PHE A 88 -1.94 -7.27 4.84
N GLY A 89 -1.15 -8.18 4.26
CA GLY A 89 -0.94 -8.30 2.82
C GLY A 89 -2.21 -8.59 2.03
N GLU A 90 -3.12 -9.42 2.58
CA GLU A 90 -4.41 -9.73 1.96
C GLU A 90 -5.29 -8.47 1.76
N CYS A 91 -5.19 -7.50 2.67
CA CYS A 91 -5.93 -6.24 2.54
C CYS A 91 -5.48 -5.40 1.33
N CYS A 92 -4.24 -5.53 0.87
CA CYS A 92 -3.74 -4.79 -0.30
C CYS A 92 -4.43 -5.19 -1.61
N LYS A 93 -5.04 -6.38 -1.68
CA LYS A 93 -5.82 -6.85 -2.83
C LYS A 93 -7.09 -6.02 -3.08
N LYS A 94 -7.55 -5.21 -2.11
CA LYS A 94 -8.74 -4.36 -2.25
C LYS A 94 -8.55 -3.19 -3.23
N ILE A 95 -7.32 -2.73 -3.43
CA ILE A 95 -7.02 -1.67 -4.41
C ILE A 95 -7.03 -2.23 -5.84
N ASN A 96 -6.59 -3.48 -6.02
CA ASN A 96 -6.54 -4.12 -7.32
C ASN A 96 -6.85 -5.62 -7.21
N PRO A 97 -8.14 -6.00 -7.20
CA PRO A 97 -8.57 -7.38 -7.06
C PRO A 97 -8.16 -8.26 -8.26
N ASP A 98 -7.86 -7.67 -9.43
CA ASP A 98 -7.44 -8.39 -10.63
C ASP A 98 -5.97 -8.87 -10.58
N ASN A 99 -5.19 -8.39 -9.61
CA ASN A 99 -3.79 -8.79 -9.39
C ASN A 99 -3.65 -9.70 -8.14
N ALA A 100 -4.75 -10.27 -7.65
CA ALA A 100 -4.80 -11.21 -6.53
C ALA A 100 -4.35 -12.63 -6.92
#